data_AF-A0A2M9LDI6-F1
#
_entry.id   AF-A0A2M9LDI6-F1
#
_cell.length_a   1.000
_cell.length_b   1.000
_cell.length_c   1.000
_cell.angle_alpha   90.00
_cell.angle_beta   90.00
_cell.angle_gamma   90.00
#
_symmetry.space_group_name_H-M   'P 1'
#
loop_
_entity.id
_entity.type
_entity.pdbx_description
1 polymer ?
#
loop_
_entity_poly.entity_id
_entity_poly.type
_entity_poly.pdbx_seq_one_letter_code
_entity_poly.pdbx_strand_id
1 'polypeptide(L)' 'MLEGIDYWAELRDSPSQAETCFAVFVNVLELDENGEPVNEKYAERRAATFLYRYCTGELPPGEPELEGWECELY' A
#
# COMPACT_ATOMS: atom_id res chain seq x y z
N MET A 1 -9.52 -2.36 7.74
CA MET A 1 -8.66 -1.16 7.66
C MET A 1 -9.32 -0.07 6.83
N LEU A 2 -9.70 -0.35 5.57
CA LEU A 2 -10.30 0.64 4.66
C LEU A 2 -11.85 0.68 4.69
N GLU A 3 -12.47 0.20 5.77
CA GLU A 3 -13.93 0.16 5.86
C GLU A 3 -14.49 1.59 5.93
N GLY A 4 -15.42 1.91 5.05
CA GLY A 4 -16.00 3.26 4.93
C GLY A 4 -15.16 4.29 4.17
N ILE A 5 -14.00 3.90 3.60
CA ILE A 5 -13.16 4.77 2.78
C ILE A 5 -13.40 4.45 1.29
N ASP A 6 -13.85 5.43 0.50
CA ASP A 6 -13.99 5.28 -0.95
C ASP A 6 -12.68 5.57 -1.69
N TYR A 7 -11.67 4.74 -1.42
CA TYR A 7 -10.34 4.88 -2.02
C TYR A 7 -10.36 4.69 -3.55
N TRP A 8 -11.38 4.01 -4.10
CA TRP A 8 -11.52 3.82 -5.55
C TRP A 8 -11.84 5.12 -6.28
N ALA A 9 -12.68 5.98 -5.71
CA ALA A 9 -12.95 7.30 -6.27
C ALA A 9 -11.66 8.14 -6.29
N GLU A 10 -10.93 8.17 -5.18
CA GLU A 10 -9.69 8.94 -5.04
C GLU A 10 -8.58 8.46 -6.00
N LEU A 11 -8.39 7.15 -6.15
CA LEU A 11 -7.37 6.59 -7.06
C LEU A 11 -7.71 6.82 -8.54
N ARG A 12 -9.00 6.90 -8.89
CA ARG A 12 -9.42 7.17 -10.27
C ARG A 12 -8.94 8.54 -10.75
N ASP A 13 -8.98 9.53 -9.86
CA ASP A 13 -8.61 10.90 -10.18
C ASP A 13 -7.10 11.16 -10.02
N SER A 14 -6.39 10.25 -9.34
CA SER A 14 -4.95 10.35 -9.07
C SER A 14 -4.16 9.09 -9.49
N PRO A 15 -3.84 8.92 -10.79
CA PRO A 15 -3.06 7.78 -11.29
C PRO A 15 -1.71 7.59 -10.59
N SER A 16 -1.01 8.68 -10.26
CA SER A 16 0.28 8.61 -9.55
C SER A 16 0.14 7.96 -8.17
N GLN A 17 -1.00 8.12 -7.50
CA GLN A 17 -1.25 7.50 -6.20
C GLN A 17 -1.58 6.01 -6.35
N ALA A 18 -2.21 5.62 -7.45
CA ALA A 18 -2.39 4.21 -7.78
C ALA A 18 -1.04 3.53 -8.04
N GLU A 19 -0.13 4.21 -8.75
CA GLU A 19 1.25 3.74 -8.96
C GLU A 19 2.01 3.62 -7.64
N THR A 20 1.93 4.61 -6.74
CA THR A 20 2.57 4.52 -5.42
C THR A 20 1.96 3.41 -4.56
N CYS A 21 0.64 3.22 -4.55
CA CYS A 21 0.00 2.12 -3.83
C CYS A 21 0.49 0.76 -4.34
N PHE A 22 0.67 0.64 -5.65
CA PHE A 22 1.23 -0.57 -6.26
C PHE A 22 2.70 -0.76 -5.88
N ALA A 23 3.50 0.32 -5.88
CA ALA A 23 4.91 0.31 -5.43
C ALA A 23 5.04 -0.20 -4.00
N VAL A 24 4.23 0.32 -3.07
CA VAL A 24 4.20 -0.13 -1.67
C VAL A 24 3.91 -1.62 -1.56
N PHE A 25 2.99 -2.14 -2.37
CA PHE A 25 2.71 -3.57 -2.40
C PHE A 25 3.92 -4.37 -2.90
N VAL A 26 4.47 -4.03 -4.07
CA VAL A 26 5.52 -4.85 -4.70
C VAL A 26 6.87 -4.74 -4.01
N ASN A 27 7.22 -3.58 -3.45
CA ASN A 27 8.52 -3.36 -2.82
C ASN A 27 8.68 -4.19 -1.54
N VAL A 28 7.59 -4.45 -0.81
CA VAL A 28 7.59 -5.29 0.39
C VAL A 28 7.22 -6.75 0.12
N LEU A 29 6.82 -7.08 -1.12
CA LEU A 29 6.41 -8.44 -1.48
C LEU A 29 7.64 -9.35 -1.53
N GLU A 30 7.63 -10.39 -0.69
CA GLU A 30 8.64 -11.42 -0.68
C GLU A 30 8.16 -12.61 -1.51
N LEU A 31 9.04 -13.13 -2.36
CA LEU A 31 8.81 -14.30 -3.19
C LEU A 31 9.71 -15.46 -2.75
N ASP A 32 9.20 -16.68 -2.85
CA ASP A 32 9.99 -17.90 -2.66
C ASP A 32 10.87 -18.21 -3.90
N GLU A 33 11.58 -19.34 -3.85
CA GLU A 33 12.46 -19.79 -4.94
C GLU A 33 11.72 -20.08 -6.25
N ASN A 34 10.40 -20.27 -6.21
CA ASN A 34 9.55 -20.50 -7.38
C ASN A 34 8.90 -19.20 -7.90
N GLY A 35 9.10 -18.08 -7.20
CA GLY A 35 8.46 -16.81 -7.51
C GLY A 35 7.06 -16.66 -6.91
N GLU A 36 6.67 -17.53 -5.97
CA GLU A 36 5.36 -17.46 -5.29
C GLU A 36 5.44 -16.55 -4.06
N PRO A 37 4.43 -15.70 -3.81
CA PRO A 37 4.44 -14.79 -2.67
C PRO A 37 4.35 -15.54 -1.34
N VAL A 38 5.17 -15.13 -0.36
CA VAL A 38 5.19 -15.73 0.99
C VAL A 38 4.65 -14.80 2.08
N ASN A 39 4.40 -13.53 1.75
CA ASN A 39 3.96 -12.50 2.68
C ASN A 39 2.82 -11.62 2.13
N GLU A 40 1.95 -12.13 1.23
CA GLU A 40 0.98 -11.30 0.50
C GLU A 40 0.05 -10.51 1.43
N LYS A 41 -0.31 -11.06 2.59
CA LYS A 41 -1.15 -10.37 3.58
C LYS A 41 -0.44 -9.22 4.28
N TYR A 42 0.88 -9.32 4.43
CA TYR A 42 1.67 -8.20 4.91
C TYR A 42 1.77 -7.12 3.83
N ALA A 43 2.05 -7.49 2.59
CA ALA A 43 2.12 -6.55 1.47
C ALA A 43 0.79 -5.82 1.21
N GLU A 44 -0.33 -6.56 1.21
CA GLU A 44 -1.69 -5.99 1.14
C GLU A 44 -1.93 -4.99 2.27
N ARG A 45 -1.48 -5.32 3.50
CA ARG A 45 -1.64 -4.45 4.66
C ARG A 45 -0.84 -3.16 4.54
N ARG A 46 0.39 -3.21 4.02
CA ARG A 46 1.20 -2.00 3.78
C ARG A 46 0.57 -1.10 2.72
N ALA A 47 0.11 -1.67 1.62
CA ALA A 47 -0.63 -0.92 0.59
C ALA A 47 -1.93 -0.31 1.16
N ALA A 48 -2.66 -1.03 2.02
CA ALA A 48 -3.83 -0.49 2.70
C ALA A 48 -3.48 0.65 3.68
N THR A 49 -2.33 0.58 4.36
CA THR A 49 -1.83 1.67 5.21
C THR A 49 -1.56 2.93 4.39
N PHE A 50 -0.99 2.80 3.18
CA PHE A 50 -0.84 3.91 2.24
C PHE A 50 -2.18 4.52 1.86
N LEU A 51 -3.15 3.70 1.43
CA LEU A 51 -4.47 4.19 1.02
C LEU A 51 -5.21 4.89 2.16
N TYR A 52 -5.16 4.33 3.38
CA TYR A 52 -5.77 4.97 4.54
C TYR A 52 -5.15 6.35 4.79
N ARG A 53 -3.82 6.44 4.79
CA ARG A 53 -3.12 7.71 4.99
C ARG A 53 -3.40 8.72 3.90
N TYR A 54 -3.43 8.28 2.65
CA TYR A 54 -3.74 9.15 1.51
C TYR A 54 -5.16 9.71 1.61
N CYS A 55 -6.16 8.88 1.91
CA CYS A 55 -7.56 9.31 1.95
C CYS A 55 -7.96 10.07 3.23
N THR A 56 -7.31 9.79 4.36
CA THR A 56 -7.69 10.37 5.67
C THR A 56 -6.71 11.41 6.19
N GLY A 57 -5.47 11.42 5.70
CA GLY A 57 -4.36 12.20 6.25
C GLY A 57 -3.75 11.63 7.53
N GLU A 58 -4.26 10.51 8.05
CA GLU A 58 -3.84 9.91 9.32
C GLU A 58 -3.21 8.52 9.13
N LEU A 59 -2.40 8.08 10.08
CA LEU A 59 -1.97 6.67 10.10
C LEU A 59 -3.07 5.80 10.71
N PRO A 60 -3.31 4.58 10.17
CA PRO A 60 -4.17 3.63 10.83
C PRO A 60 -3.65 3.28 12.24
N PRO A 61 -4.51 3.16 13.25
CA PRO A 61 -4.09 2.84 14.60
C PRO A 61 -3.26 1.56 14.69
N GLY A 62 -2.05 1.66 15.26
CA GLY A 62 -1.14 0.52 15.46
C GLY A 62 -0.28 0.16 14.25
N GLU A 63 -0.39 0.89 13.13
CA GLU A 63 0.51 0.70 11.98
C GLU A 63 1.79 1.53 12.14
N PRO A 64 2.96 0.97 11.75
CA PRO A 64 4.15 1.78 11.60
C PRO A 64 4.02 2.69 10.37
N GLU A 65 4.73 3.83 10.42
CA GLU A 65 4.94 4.72 9.26
C GLU A 65 5.42 3.91 8.04
N LEU A 66 5.06 4.38 6.84
CA LEU A 66 5.64 3.87 5.60
C LEU A 66 7.07 4.36 5.48
N GLU A 67 7.99 3.44 5.21
CA GLU A 67 9.36 3.83 4.90
C GLU A 67 9.44 4.41 3.47
N GLY A 68 10.38 5.31 3.23
CA GLY A 68 10.50 5.99 1.94
C GLY A 68 10.67 5.02 0.76
N TRP A 69 11.48 3.98 0.97
CA TRP A 69 11.74 2.95 -0.04
C TRP A 69 10.50 2.11 -0.36
N GLU A 70 9.54 1.97 0.56
CA GLU A 70 8.26 1.29 0.26
C GLU A 70 7.52 2.06 -0.84
N CYS A 71 7.65 3.38 -0.91
CA CYS A 71 6.94 4.24 -1.86
C CYS A 71 7.73 4.56 -3.14
N GLU A 72 9.00 4.14 -3.24
CA GLU A 72 9.85 4.42 -4.40
C GLU A 72 9.41 3.62 -5.64
N LEU A 73 9.42 4.28 -6.79
CA LEU A 73 9.18 3.65 -8.09
C LEU A 73 10.54 3.31 -8.71
N TYR A 74 10.78 2.03 -9.01
CA TYR A 74 12.02 1.50 -9.61
C TYR A 74 11.88 1.20 -11.10
#